data_AF-A0AA42NMY7-F1
#
_entry.id   AF-A0AA42NMY7-F1
#
_cell.length_a   1.000
_cell.length_b   1.000
_cell.length_c   1.000
_cell.angle_alpha   90.00
_cell.angle_beta   90.00
_cell.angle_gamma   90.00
#
_symmetry.space_group_name_H-M   'P 1'
#
loop_
_entity.id
_entity.type
_entity.pdbx_description
1 polymer ?
#
loop_
_entity_poly.entity_id
_entity_poly.type
_entity_poly.pdbx_seq_one_letter_code
_entity_poly.pdbx_strand_id
1 'polypeptide(L)' 'MDWMITYRTAEGLIKKVAAHALKLPDYRGLAERVVRDAYEDRPPLPLGNLSAVEWLDHCKLEILDIDTLKAAQRA' A
#
# COMPACT_ATOMS: atom_id res chain seq x y z
N MET A 1 -13.73 4.48 2.89
CA MET A 1 -13.80 3.02 3.05
C MET A 1 -12.42 2.58 3.48
N ASP A 2 -12.34 1.77 4.51
CA ASP A 2 -11.04 1.31 5.02
C ASP A 2 -10.66 0.02 4.33
N TRP A 3 -9.42 -0.06 3.92
CA TRP A 3 -8.85 -1.20 3.21
C TRP A 3 -7.64 -1.70 3.98
N MET A 4 -7.45 -3.01 4.00
CA MET A 4 -6.25 -3.63 4.51
C MET A 4 -5.44 -4.15 3.34
N ILE A 5 -4.24 -3.60 3.16
CA ILE A 5 -3.31 -4.01 2.10
C ILE A 5 -2.29 -4.94 2.73
N THR A 6 -2.19 -6.16 2.22
CA THR A 6 -1.11 -7.10 2.57
C THR A 6 -0.01 -6.99 1.53
N TYR A 7 1.23 -6.76 1.97
CA TYR A 7 2.38 -6.62 1.08
C TYR A 7 3.62 -7.35 1.61
N ARG A 8 4.54 -7.68 0.71
CA ARG A 8 5.83 -8.29 1.01
C ARG A 8 6.95 -7.24 0.87
N THR A 9 7.88 -7.23 1.80
CA THR A 9 9.09 -6.38 1.76
C THR A 9 10.23 -7.03 0.98
N ALA A 10 11.27 -6.25 0.69
CA ALA A 10 12.50 -6.71 0.07
C ALA A 10 13.18 -7.86 0.83
N GLU A 11 12.97 -7.92 2.16
CA GLU A 11 13.51 -8.94 3.06
C GLU A 11 12.64 -10.20 3.11
N GLY A 12 11.54 -10.24 2.35
CA GLY A 12 10.57 -11.34 2.34
C GLY A 12 9.56 -11.29 3.49
N LEU A 13 9.56 -10.24 4.31
CA LEU A 13 8.61 -10.08 5.41
C LEU A 13 7.23 -9.69 4.87
N ILE A 14 6.19 -10.30 5.42
CA ILE A 14 4.80 -9.95 5.08
C ILE A 14 4.28 -8.95 6.10
N LYS A 15 3.85 -7.78 5.63
CA LYS A 15 3.28 -6.71 6.45
C LYS A 15 1.87 -6.38 5.97
N LYS A 16 1.12 -5.72 6.84
CA LYS A 16 -0.24 -5.25 6.57
C LYS A 16 -0.34 -3.76 6.90
N VAL A 17 -0.94 -2.99 6.01
CA VAL A 17 -1.16 -1.55 6.21
C VAL A 17 -2.60 -1.18 5.89
N ALA A 18 -3.20 -0.38 6.77
CA ALA A 18 -4.51 0.20 6.52
C ALA A 18 -4.39 1.41 5.59
N ALA A 19 -5.26 1.46 4.57
CA ALA A 19 -5.41 2.58 3.66
C ALA A 19 -6.86 3.08 3.68
N HIS A 20 -7.03 4.38 3.89
CA HIS A 20 -8.33 5.02 3.79
C HIS A 20 -8.49 5.58 2.38
N ALA A 21 -9.45 5.05 1.62
CA ALA A 21 -9.76 5.55 0.28
C ALA A 21 -11.27 5.80 0.13
N LEU A 22 -11.62 6.90 -0.53
CA LEU A 22 -13.02 7.27 -0.78
C LEU A 22 -13.68 6.33 -1.81
N LYS A 23 -12.96 5.95 -2.89
CA LYS A 23 -13.37 4.96 -3.90
C LYS A 23 -12.13 4.30 -4.53
N LEU A 24 -12.15 2.98 -4.79
CA LEU A 24 -11.22 2.33 -5.73
C LEU A 24 -11.54 2.79 -7.16
N PRO A 25 -10.56 2.93 -8.08
CA PRO A 25 -9.27 2.23 -8.13
C PRO A 25 -8.06 3.16 -8.05
N ASP A 26 -7.88 3.88 -6.94
CA ASP A 26 -6.67 4.70 -6.74
C ASP A 26 -5.46 3.83 -6.34
N TYR A 27 -4.94 3.07 -7.30
CA TYR A 27 -3.71 2.27 -7.12
C TYR A 27 -2.50 3.12 -6.75
N ARG A 28 -2.48 4.40 -7.14
CA ARG A 28 -1.42 5.33 -6.83
C ARG A 28 -1.37 5.62 -5.33
N GLY A 29 -2.53 5.96 -4.74
CA GLY A 29 -2.65 6.17 -3.30
C GLY A 29 -2.33 4.91 -2.48
N LEU A 30 -2.71 3.73 -2.98
CA LEU A 30 -2.39 2.46 -2.32
C LEU A 30 -0.88 2.19 -2.31
N ALA A 31 -0.21 2.35 -3.46
CA ALA A 31 1.24 2.19 -3.54
C ALA A 31 1.97 3.19 -2.64
N GLU A 32 1.56 4.46 -2.62
CA GLU A 32 2.14 5.45 -1.71
C GLU A 32 2.02 5.04 -0.25
N ARG A 33 0.84 4.55 0.14
CA ARG A 33 0.64 4.09 1.51
C ARG A 33 1.55 2.94 1.87
N VAL A 34 1.73 1.97 0.97
CA VAL A 34 2.62 0.82 1.15
C VAL A 34 4.08 1.26 1.24
N VAL A 35 4.56 2.11 0.33
CA VAL A 35 5.96 2.59 0.37
C VAL A 35 6.22 3.38 1.65
N ARG A 36 5.31 4.28 2.04
CA ARG A 36 5.46 5.04 3.29
C ARG A 36 5.51 4.13 4.51
N ASP A 37 4.65 3.11 4.59
CA ASP A 37 4.66 2.16 5.70
C ASP A 37 5.92 1.28 5.74
N ALA A 38 6.44 0.90 4.57
CA ALA A 38 7.65 0.10 4.47
C ALA A 38 8.91 0.87 4.88
N TYR A 39 8.93 2.19 4.66
CA TYR A 39 10.09 3.06 4.89
C TYR A 39 9.86 4.12 5.97
N GLU A 40 8.96 3.89 6.92
CA GLU A 40 8.72 4.78 8.07
C GLU A 40 8.47 6.26 7.66
N ASP A 41 7.59 6.46 6.68
CA ASP A 41 7.24 7.75 6.06
C ASP A 41 8.39 8.47 5.34
N ARG A 42 9.53 7.81 5.11
CA ARG A 42 10.67 8.32 4.36
C ARG A 42 10.97 7.46 3.12
N PRO A 43 10.12 7.53 2.08
CA PRO A 43 10.32 6.73 0.88
C PRO A 43 11.70 7.03 0.25
N PRO A 44 12.43 5.99 -0.23
CA PRO A 44 13.76 6.15 -0.81
C PRO A 44 13.75 6.92 -2.14
N LEU A 45 12.60 6.91 -2.82
CA LEU A 45 12.37 7.69 -4.02
C LEU A 45 10.92 8.19 -4.06
N PRO A 46 10.67 9.42 -4.55
CA PRO A 46 9.33 9.88 -4.84
C PRO A 46 8.74 9.11 -6.02
N LEU A 47 7.43 8.90 -6.03
CA LEU A 47 6.73 8.27 -7.15
C LEU A 47 6.97 8.99 -8.49
N GLY A 48 6.91 10.33 -8.50
CA GLY A 48 7.18 11.14 -9.70
C GLY A 48 6.32 10.74 -10.91
N ASN A 49 7.00 10.33 -11.99
CA ASN A 49 6.42 9.87 -13.26
C ASN A 49 6.28 8.33 -13.35
N LEU A 50 6.70 7.58 -12.32
CA LEU A 50 6.56 6.13 -12.31
C LEU A 50 5.10 5.73 -12.17
N SER A 51 4.72 4.60 -12.76
CA SER A 51 3.48 3.94 -12.40
C SER A 51 3.56 3.38 -10.97
N ALA A 52 2.40 3.15 -10.34
CA ALA A 52 2.33 2.55 -9.01
C ALA A 52 3.06 1.20 -8.93
N VAL A 53 2.97 0.40 -10.00
CA VAL A 53 3.62 -0.91 -10.09
C VAL A 53 5.15 -0.77 -10.19
N GLU A 54 5.64 0.10 -11.08
CA GLU A 54 7.08 0.36 -11.21
C GLU A 54 7.67 0.90 -9.91
N TRP A 55 6.93 1.76 -9.21
CA TRP A 55 7.43 2.32 -7.95
C TRP A 55 7.56 1.27 -6.85
N LEU A 56 6.58 0.36 -6.74
CA LEU A 56 6.63 -0.77 -5.82
C LEU A 56 7.81 -1.69 -6.16
N ASP A 57 8.01 -2.01 -7.45
CA ASP A 57 9.11 -2.84 -7.92
C ASP A 57 10.49 -2.22 -7.60
N HIS A 58 10.67 -0.92 -7.86
CA HIS A 58 11.87 -0.17 -7.49
C HIS A 58 12.14 -0.19 -5.98
N CYS A 59 11.08 -0.16 -5.17
CA CYS A 59 11.15 -0.28 -3.72
C CYS A 59 11.29 -1.74 -3.25
N LYS A 60 11.30 -2.72 -4.16
CA LYS A 60 11.27 -4.16 -3.87
C LYS A 60 10.11 -4.54 -2.95
N LEU A 61 8.95 -3.92 -3.18
CA LEU A 61 7.71 -4.19 -2.48
C LEU A 61 6.72 -4.85 -3.43
N GLU A 62 5.94 -5.79 -2.92
CA GLU A 62 4.94 -6.52 -3.70
C GLU A 62 3.61 -6.50 -2.94
N ILE A 63 2.55 -5.97 -3.54
CA ILE A 63 1.20 -6.07 -2.97
C ILE A 63 0.69 -7.48 -3.27
N LEU A 64 0.35 -8.21 -2.21
CA LEU A 64 -0.14 -9.58 -2.29
C LEU A 64 -1.67 -9.63 -2.31
N ASP A 65 -2.32 -8.78 -1.50
CA ASP A 65 -3.77 -8.80 -1.34
C ASP A 65 -4.31 -7.45 -0.86
N ILE A 66 -5.58 -7.17 -1.18
CA ILE A 66 -6.28 -5.95 -0.81
C ILE A 66 -7.69 -6.31 -0.33
N ASP A 67 -7.88 -6.30 0.99
CA ASP A 67 -9.15 -6.59 1.62
C ASP A 67 -9.92 -5.31 1.91
N THR A 68 -11.24 -5.32 1.67
CA THR A 68 -12.12 -4.34 2.31
C THR A 68 -12.18 -4.63 3.80
N LEU A 69 -11.77 -3.67 4.63
CA LEU A 69 -12.24 -3.66 6.02
C LEU A 69 -13.68 -3.20 5.94
N LYS A 70 -14.63 -4.15 5.86
CA LYS A 70 -16.02 -3.82 6.16
C LYS A 70 -15.97 -3.11 7.50
N ALA A 71 -16.36 -1.84 7.51
CA ALA A 71 -16.65 -1.14 8.76
C ALA A 71 -17.56 -2.10 9.52
N ALA A 72 -17.06 -2.66 10.62
CA ALA A 72 -17.91 -3.38 11.55
C ALA A 72 -18.97 -2.37 11.92
N GLN A 73 -20.13 -2.47 11.26
CA GLN A 73 -21.27 -1.66 11.60
C GLN A 73 -21.55 -2.00 13.05
N ARG A 74 -21.34 -0.99 13.91
CA ARG A 74 -21.99 -0.78 15.19
C ARG A 74 -22.82 -1.98 15.64
N ALA A 75 -22.27 -2.79 16.55
CA ALA A 75 -23.10 -3.46 17.54
C ALA A 75 -23.41 -2.46 18.66
#